data_AF-B4H1V6-F1
#
_entry.id   AF-B4H1V6-F1
#
_cell.length_a   1.000
_cell.length_b   1.000
_cell.length_c   1.000
_cell.angle_alpha   90.00
_cell.angle_beta   90.00
_cell.angle_gamma   90.00
#
_symmetry.space_group_name_H-M   'P 1'
#
loop_
_entity.id
_entity.type
_entity.pdbx_description
1 polymer ?
#
loop_
_entity_poly.entity_id
_entity_poly.type
_entity_poly.pdbx_seq_one_letter_code
_entity_poly.pdbx_strand_id
1 'polypeptide(L)'
;MEIRNDDPGAVQYGNFMNYYQFNSASERVKLLPDKDIWLPAVLEDEKRPYLVLDVGCNCGVFTQMLHSYLEERLQRSVQILGVDIDERLIQRAKEENTCPEKITYECVDVMNGSDFETVLSYLHGQERQKFDAICCYSITMWIHLNHHDEGLKLFLRSLTHLSELLVVEPQPWKCYQRAEKRLKKAGEVFPLFLELKWRSDVEKQIDIYLEQTLDRRKMFESTPTKWQRRICFFR
;
A
#
# COMPACT_ATOMS: atom_id res chain seq x y z
N MET A 1 -9.22 -2.40 19.24
CA MET A 1 -9.60 -3.83 19.25
C MET A 1 -8.97 -4.54 20.44
N GLU A 2 -9.79 -5.20 21.24
CA GLU A 2 -9.35 -6.31 22.12
C GLU A 2 -8.80 -7.42 21.23
N ILE A 3 -7.71 -8.07 21.64
CA ILE A 3 -7.20 -9.26 20.95
C ILE A 3 -8.30 -10.33 21.09
N ARG A 4 -9.00 -10.62 19.99
CA ARG A 4 -10.19 -11.48 20.02
C ARG A 4 -9.75 -12.94 20.04
N ASN A 5 -10.09 -13.65 21.12
CA ASN A 5 -9.78 -15.08 21.32
C ASN A 5 -8.29 -15.46 21.24
N ASP A 6 -7.37 -14.56 21.62
CA ASP A 6 -5.91 -14.78 21.60
C ASP A 6 -5.29 -15.18 20.23
N ASP A 7 -6.01 -15.06 19.10
CA ASP A 7 -5.42 -15.23 17.77
C ASP A 7 -5.01 -13.86 17.19
N PRO A 8 -3.71 -13.47 17.27
CA PRO A 8 -3.24 -12.20 16.73
C PRO A 8 -3.39 -12.10 15.20
N GLY A 9 -3.74 -13.20 14.54
CA GLY A 9 -3.98 -13.30 13.10
C GLY A 9 -5.44 -13.08 12.66
N ALA A 10 -6.39 -12.96 13.59
CA ALA A 10 -7.82 -12.77 13.29
C ALA A 10 -8.20 -11.29 13.28
N VAL A 11 -7.76 -10.57 12.24
CA VAL A 11 -8.03 -9.14 12.07
C VAL A 11 -8.84 -8.88 10.81
N GLN A 12 -9.72 -7.89 10.86
CA GLN A 12 -10.60 -7.50 9.75
C GLN A 12 -9.85 -6.67 8.69
N TYR A 13 -8.95 -5.78 9.10
CA TYR A 13 -8.28 -4.83 8.18
C TYR A 13 -6.82 -5.17 7.89
N GLY A 14 -6.32 -6.30 8.39
CA GLY A 14 -4.92 -6.70 8.18
C GLY A 14 -3.90 -5.93 9.03
N ASN A 15 -4.35 -5.19 10.03
CA ASN A 15 -3.58 -4.40 10.99
C ASN A 15 -2.83 -5.29 12.02
N PHE A 16 -1.97 -6.20 11.55
CA PHE A 16 -1.18 -7.06 12.42
C PHE A 16 -0.04 -6.30 13.09
N MET A 17 0.04 -6.35 14.43
CA MET A 17 1.15 -5.74 15.19
C MET A 17 2.54 -6.32 14.85
N ASN A 18 2.58 -7.57 14.39
CA ASN A 18 3.81 -8.31 14.10
C ASN A 18 3.99 -8.59 12.60
N TYR A 19 3.40 -7.77 11.72
CA TYR A 19 3.41 -8.01 10.27
C TYR A 19 4.80 -8.30 9.70
N TYR A 20 5.79 -7.52 10.09
CA TYR A 20 7.17 -7.62 9.60
C TYR A 20 7.98 -8.79 10.18
N GLN A 21 7.48 -9.50 11.20
CA GLN A 21 8.11 -10.75 11.67
C GLN A 21 7.90 -11.91 10.66
N PHE A 22 6.85 -11.83 9.84
CA PHE A 22 6.51 -12.87 8.85
C PHE A 22 6.79 -12.44 7.40
N ASN A 23 6.63 -11.15 7.13
CA ASN A 23 6.89 -10.52 5.83
C ASN A 23 8.07 -9.55 5.98
N SER A 24 9.28 -10.05 5.75
CA SER A 24 10.49 -9.27 5.93
C SER A 24 10.50 -8.02 5.04
N ALA A 25 10.60 -6.85 5.66
CA ALA A 25 10.76 -5.58 4.96
C ALA A 25 12.05 -5.55 4.11
N SER A 26 13.14 -6.13 4.62
CA SER A 26 14.43 -6.18 3.91
C SER A 26 14.37 -7.05 2.65
N GLU A 27 13.64 -8.16 2.68
CA GLU A 27 13.43 -8.97 1.48
C GLU A 27 12.55 -8.24 0.46
N ARG A 28 11.57 -7.45 0.91
CA ARG A 28 10.75 -6.63 0.01
C ARG A 28 11.58 -5.54 -0.68
N VAL A 29 12.49 -4.87 0.03
CA VAL A 29 13.37 -3.85 -0.56
C VAL A 29 14.24 -4.42 -1.71
N LYS A 30 14.70 -5.66 -1.59
CA LYS A 30 15.49 -6.33 -2.64
C LYS A 30 14.73 -6.53 -3.96
N LEU A 31 13.41 -6.47 -3.94
CA LEU A 31 12.55 -6.62 -5.11
C LEU A 31 12.28 -5.30 -5.84
N LEU A 32 12.69 -4.17 -5.26
CA LEU A 32 12.46 -2.85 -5.85
C LEU A 32 13.39 -2.63 -7.05
N PRO A 33 12.86 -2.08 -8.16
CA PRO A 33 13.62 -1.83 -9.38
C PRO A 33 14.51 -0.59 -9.27
N ASP A 34 15.50 -0.47 -10.15
CA ASP A 34 16.40 0.69 -10.18
C ASP A 34 15.66 1.99 -10.59
N LYS A 35 16.38 3.11 -10.51
CA LYS A 35 15.84 4.48 -10.64
C LYS A 35 15.06 4.76 -11.92
N ASP A 36 15.32 4.03 -13.00
CA ASP A 36 14.66 4.19 -14.31
C ASP A 36 13.18 3.83 -14.28
N ILE A 37 12.77 2.96 -13.37
CA ILE A 37 11.35 2.65 -13.16
C ILE A 37 10.68 3.71 -12.28
N TRP A 38 11.38 4.23 -11.27
CA TRP A 38 10.83 5.22 -10.33
C TRP A 38 10.69 6.62 -10.93
N LEU A 39 11.63 7.03 -11.77
CA LEU A 39 11.64 8.35 -12.38
C LEU A 39 10.91 8.35 -13.73
N PRO A 40 10.19 9.43 -14.09
CA PRO A 40 9.73 9.62 -15.45
C PRO A 40 10.92 9.86 -16.40
N ALA A 41 10.68 9.72 -17.71
CA ALA A 41 11.71 9.94 -18.73
C ALA A 41 12.26 11.38 -18.75
N VAL A 42 11.46 12.36 -18.31
CA VAL A 42 11.83 13.77 -18.21
C VAL A 42 11.52 14.26 -16.81
N LEU A 43 12.53 14.80 -16.13
CA LEU A 43 12.38 15.44 -14.82
C LEU A 43 12.19 16.94 -15.02
N GLU A 44 11.05 17.46 -14.55
CA GLU A 44 10.74 18.90 -14.64
C GLU A 44 11.58 19.73 -13.66
N ASP A 45 11.86 19.17 -12.48
CA ASP A 45 12.68 19.82 -11.45
C ASP A 45 13.40 18.75 -10.62
N GLU A 46 14.72 18.69 -10.76
CA GLU A 46 15.57 17.73 -10.04
C GLU A 46 15.80 18.13 -8.57
N LYS A 47 15.56 19.39 -8.21
CA LYS A 47 15.74 19.91 -6.85
C LYS A 47 14.52 19.65 -5.97
N ARG A 48 13.33 19.45 -6.57
CA ARG A 48 12.11 19.17 -5.82
C ARG A 48 12.17 17.78 -5.16
N PRO A 49 11.77 17.64 -3.89
CA PRO A 49 11.69 16.32 -3.24
C PRO A 49 10.80 15.35 -4.02
N TYR A 50 11.20 14.07 -4.03
CA TYR A 50 10.37 12.97 -4.54
C TYR A 50 9.30 12.64 -3.50
N LEU A 51 8.04 12.85 -3.84
CA LEU A 51 6.94 12.74 -2.90
C LEU A 51 6.24 11.39 -3.03
N VAL A 52 6.18 10.64 -1.93
CA VAL A 52 5.62 9.29 -1.87
C VAL A 52 4.47 9.22 -0.88
N LEU A 53 3.41 8.51 -1.24
CA LEU A 53 2.38 8.03 -0.30
C LEU A 53 2.54 6.52 -0.11
N ASP A 54 2.67 6.04 1.12
CA ASP A 54 2.67 4.62 1.47
C ASP A 54 1.36 4.24 2.16
N VAL A 55 0.49 3.54 1.44
CA VAL A 55 -0.87 3.19 1.89
C VAL A 55 -0.87 1.84 2.58
N GLY A 56 -1.33 1.82 3.84
CA GLY A 56 -1.24 0.64 4.71
C GLY A 56 0.18 0.45 5.26
N CYS A 57 0.80 1.54 5.73
CA CYS A 57 2.20 1.54 6.16
C CYS A 57 2.48 0.65 7.39
N ASN A 58 1.43 0.18 8.09
CA ASN A 58 1.50 -0.53 9.35
C ASN A 58 2.33 0.29 10.35
N CYS A 59 3.24 -0.32 11.12
CA CYS A 59 4.10 0.41 12.06
C CYS A 59 5.33 1.07 11.39
N GLY A 60 5.31 1.34 10.08
CA GLY A 60 6.31 2.17 9.39
C GLY A 60 7.68 1.52 9.12
N VAL A 61 7.93 0.27 9.51
CA VAL A 61 9.24 -0.39 9.33
C VAL A 61 9.67 -0.41 7.86
N PHE A 62 8.77 -0.81 6.95
CA PHE A 62 9.10 -0.81 5.52
C PHE A 62 9.16 0.61 4.94
N THR A 63 8.31 1.53 5.40
CA THR A 63 8.28 2.93 4.97
C THR A 63 9.64 3.61 5.20
N GLN A 64 10.26 3.39 6.36
CA GLN A 64 11.62 3.90 6.65
C GLN A 64 12.68 3.28 5.72
N MET A 65 12.60 1.97 5.46
CA MET A 65 13.53 1.32 4.54
C MET A 65 13.34 1.76 3.08
N LEU A 66 12.09 2.00 2.66
CA LEU A 66 11.74 2.53 1.35
C LEU A 66 12.31 3.95 1.19
N HIS A 67 12.19 4.80 2.20
CA HIS A 67 12.79 6.13 2.21
C HIS A 67 14.31 6.06 1.97
N SER A 68 15.03 5.28 2.78
CA SER A 68 16.50 5.14 2.62
C SER A 68 16.87 4.59 1.24
N TYR A 69 16.14 3.59 0.74
CA TYR A 69 16.35 3.02 -0.58
C TYR A 69 16.17 4.07 -1.68
N LEU A 70 15.07 4.84 -1.64
CA LEU A 70 14.79 5.84 -2.66
C LEU A 70 15.78 7.01 -2.61
N GLU A 71 16.16 7.51 -1.43
CA GLU A 71 17.17 8.58 -1.35
C GLU A 71 18.51 8.14 -1.95
N GLU A 72 18.95 6.91 -1.66
CA GLU A 72 20.18 6.34 -2.22
C GLU A 72 20.10 6.17 -3.75
N ARG A 73 19.01 5.57 -4.23
CA ARG A 73 18.86 5.19 -5.64
C ARG A 73 18.59 6.39 -6.54
N LEU A 74 17.76 7.31 -6.07
CA LEU A 74 17.34 8.48 -6.84
C LEU A 74 18.34 9.63 -6.70
N GLN A 75 19.23 9.60 -5.71
CA GLN A 75 20.19 10.68 -5.40
C GLN A 75 19.51 12.05 -5.27
N ARG A 76 18.28 12.06 -4.71
CA ARG A 76 17.46 13.25 -4.47
C ARG A 76 16.75 13.12 -3.14
N SER A 77 16.36 14.25 -2.56
CA SER A 77 15.54 14.25 -1.34
C SER A 77 14.22 13.51 -1.59
N VAL A 78 13.83 12.67 -0.64
CA VAL A 78 12.54 11.95 -0.65
C VAL A 78 11.71 12.41 0.54
N GLN A 79 10.41 12.57 0.35
CA GLN A 79 9.45 12.78 1.42
C GLN A 79 8.36 11.72 1.32
N ILE A 80 8.00 11.11 2.45
CA ILE A 80 7.00 10.04 2.50
C ILE A 80 5.90 10.39 3.50
N LEU A 81 4.66 10.32 3.05
CA LEU A 81 3.49 10.21 3.92
C LEU A 81 3.11 8.72 4.04
N GLY A 82 3.23 8.15 5.23
CA GLY A 82 2.70 6.83 5.54
C GLY A 82 1.30 6.94 6.16
N VAL A 83 0.35 6.16 5.66
CA VAL A 83 -1.01 6.11 6.25
C VAL A 83 -1.44 4.69 6.56
N ASP A 84 -2.16 4.53 7.67
CA ASP A 84 -2.77 3.27 8.09
C ASP A 84 -4.07 3.57 8.84
N ILE A 85 -4.98 2.59 8.89
CA ILE A 85 -6.28 2.74 9.56
C ILE A 85 -6.19 2.54 11.08
N ASP A 86 -5.11 1.92 11.57
CA ASP A 86 -4.94 1.65 13.00
C ASP A 86 -4.06 2.70 13.68
N GLU A 87 -4.69 3.58 14.47
CA GLU A 87 -4.03 4.61 15.28
C GLU A 87 -2.90 4.05 16.15
N ARG A 88 -2.99 2.81 16.64
CA ARG A 88 -1.94 2.22 17.50
C ARG A 88 -0.68 1.91 16.68
N LEU A 89 -0.86 1.44 15.45
CA LEU A 89 0.25 1.21 14.52
C LEU A 89 0.88 2.53 14.11
N ILE A 90 0.07 3.56 13.87
CA ILE A 90 0.54 4.90 13.55
C ILE A 90 1.28 5.55 14.71
N GLN A 91 0.77 5.44 15.94
CA GLN A 91 1.46 5.93 17.12
C GLN A 91 2.83 5.27 17.24
N ARG A 92 2.91 3.94 17.07
CA ARG A 92 4.18 3.22 17.05
C ARG A 92 5.10 3.68 15.91
N ALA A 93 4.55 3.89 14.71
CA ALA A 93 5.33 4.39 13.57
C ALA A 93 5.92 5.77 13.86
N LYS A 94 5.16 6.66 14.51
CA LYS A 94 5.62 7.98 14.97
C LYS A 94 6.72 7.87 16.03
N GLU A 95 6.54 7.00 17.02
CA GLU A 95 7.52 6.77 18.11
C GLU A 95 8.84 6.17 17.60
N GLU A 96 8.78 5.24 16.64
CA GLU A 96 9.94 4.56 16.06
C GLU A 96 10.51 5.30 14.81
N ASN A 97 10.02 6.49 14.49
CA ASN A 97 10.43 7.24 13.30
C ASN A 97 11.84 7.83 13.47
N THR A 98 12.79 7.36 12.66
CA THR A 98 14.18 7.83 12.69
C THR A 98 14.43 9.07 11.83
N CYS A 99 13.44 9.53 11.05
CA CYS A 99 13.57 10.65 10.11
C CYS A 99 12.26 11.49 10.06
N PRO A 100 11.83 12.10 11.18
CA PRO A 100 10.55 12.82 11.29
C PRO A 100 10.44 14.05 10.38
N GLU A 101 11.56 14.59 9.90
CA GLU A 101 11.60 15.72 8.98
C GLU A 101 11.31 15.35 7.51
N LYS A 102 11.37 14.05 7.17
CA LYS A 102 11.08 13.55 5.81
C LYS A 102 9.97 12.51 5.75
N ILE A 103 9.68 11.85 6.86
CA ILE A 103 8.65 10.82 6.95
C ILE A 103 7.58 11.28 7.93
N THR A 104 6.36 11.45 7.43
CA THR A 104 5.17 11.77 8.22
C THR A 104 4.25 10.57 8.25
N TYR A 105 3.58 10.33 9.39
CA TYR A 105 2.60 9.25 9.52
C TYR A 105 1.27 9.82 9.95
N GLU A 106 0.16 9.35 9.38
CA GLU A 106 -1.19 9.73 9.83
C GLU A 106 -2.15 8.55 9.84
N CYS A 107 -3.09 8.57 10.79
CA CYS A 107 -4.17 7.59 10.86
C CYS A 107 -5.28 8.00 9.89
N VAL A 108 -5.47 7.21 8.83
CA VAL A 108 -6.41 7.51 7.75
C VAL A 108 -7.08 6.22 7.29
N ASP A 109 -8.41 6.18 7.33
CA ASP A 109 -9.17 5.23 6.51
C ASP A 109 -9.24 5.77 5.08
N VAL A 110 -8.42 5.20 4.20
CA VAL A 110 -8.35 5.62 2.78
C VAL A 110 -9.61 5.33 1.97
N MET A 111 -10.57 4.57 2.52
CA MET A 111 -11.88 4.35 1.92
C MET A 111 -12.94 5.31 2.47
N ASN A 112 -12.63 6.09 3.50
CA ASN A 112 -13.49 7.14 4.05
C ASN A 112 -13.10 8.50 3.44
N GLY A 113 -14.05 9.15 2.75
CA GLY A 113 -13.78 10.42 2.07
C GLY A 113 -13.34 11.55 3.01
N SER A 114 -13.89 11.62 4.22
CA SER A 114 -13.52 12.67 5.20
C SER A 114 -12.11 12.47 5.73
N ASP A 115 -11.73 11.21 6.02
CA ASP A 115 -10.39 10.91 6.51
C ASP A 115 -9.36 11.13 5.40
N PHE A 116 -9.72 10.78 4.16
CA PHE A 116 -8.87 10.91 2.98
C PHE A 116 -8.51 12.37 2.64
N GLU A 117 -9.30 13.35 3.08
CA GLU A 117 -8.93 14.78 3.00
C GLU A 117 -7.60 15.10 3.69
N THR A 118 -7.17 14.28 4.67
CA THR A 118 -5.84 14.39 5.29
C THR A 118 -4.73 14.20 4.26
N VAL A 119 -4.87 13.22 3.37
CA VAL A 119 -3.91 12.93 2.29
C VAL A 119 -3.90 14.07 1.27
N LEU A 120 -5.09 14.57 0.90
CA LEU A 120 -5.23 15.69 -0.04
C LEU A 120 -4.64 16.97 0.52
N SER A 121 -4.89 17.26 1.81
CA SER A 121 -4.34 18.43 2.50
C SER A 121 -2.82 18.37 2.59
N TYR A 122 -2.25 17.20 2.87
CA TYR A 122 -0.81 17.01 2.84
C TYR A 122 -0.24 17.28 1.44
N LEU A 123 -0.87 16.73 0.40
CA LEU A 123 -0.43 16.90 -0.99
C LEU A 123 -0.50 18.38 -1.43
N HIS A 124 -1.59 19.08 -1.09
CA HIS A 124 -1.75 20.51 -1.34
C HIS A 124 -0.72 21.35 -0.57
N GLY A 125 -0.39 20.96 0.66
CA GLY A 125 0.66 21.61 1.46
C GLY A 125 2.06 21.48 0.86
N GLN A 126 2.29 20.48 -0.01
CA GLN A 126 3.51 20.35 -0.80
C GLN A 126 3.46 21.10 -2.14
N GLU A 127 2.37 21.85 -2.39
CA GLU A 127 2.12 22.54 -3.66
C GLU A 127 2.09 21.59 -4.87
N ARG A 128 1.58 20.36 -4.67
CA ARG A 128 1.50 19.32 -5.70
C ARG A 128 0.06 18.96 -6.02
N GLN A 129 -0.17 18.49 -7.25
CA GLN A 129 -1.45 17.90 -7.68
C GLN A 129 -1.42 16.36 -7.64
N LYS A 130 -0.22 15.77 -7.65
CA LYS A 130 0.00 14.33 -7.58
C LYS A 130 1.28 14.00 -6.82
N PHE A 131 1.30 12.83 -6.20
CA PHE A 131 2.49 12.18 -5.69
C PHE A 131 3.35 11.69 -6.85
N ASP A 132 4.69 11.72 -6.69
CA ASP A 132 5.58 11.10 -7.67
C ASP A 132 5.40 9.57 -7.65
N ALA A 133 5.14 8.98 -6.47
CA ALA A 133 4.73 7.59 -6.36
C ALA A 133 3.66 7.37 -5.26
N ILE A 134 2.71 6.48 -5.52
CA ILE A 134 1.82 5.93 -4.50
C ILE A 134 2.07 4.43 -4.40
N CYS A 135 2.30 3.95 -3.19
CA CYS A 135 2.66 2.58 -2.87
C CYS A 135 1.52 1.86 -2.14
N CYS A 136 1.20 0.65 -2.58
CA CYS A 136 0.16 -0.21 -2.02
C CYS A 136 0.70 -1.63 -1.79
N TYR A 137 1.50 -1.81 -0.75
CA TYR A 137 2.14 -3.09 -0.44
C TYR A 137 1.22 -4.00 0.37
N SER A 138 0.70 -5.07 -0.24
CA SER A 138 -0.11 -6.07 0.45
C SER A 138 -1.31 -5.48 1.22
N ILE A 139 -2.00 -4.50 0.62
CA ILE A 139 -3.23 -3.92 1.17
C ILE A 139 -4.49 -4.25 0.35
N THR A 140 -4.34 -4.51 -0.95
CA THR A 140 -5.47 -4.70 -1.89
C THR A 140 -6.48 -5.76 -1.43
N MET A 141 -6.02 -6.88 -0.87
CA MET A 141 -6.91 -7.92 -0.33
C MET A 141 -7.80 -7.41 0.79
N TRP A 142 -7.26 -6.59 1.70
CA TRP A 142 -8.02 -6.10 2.85
C TRP A 142 -9.08 -5.08 2.42
N ILE A 143 -8.75 -4.22 1.46
CA ILE A 143 -9.73 -3.34 0.81
C ILE A 143 -10.83 -4.18 0.16
N HIS A 144 -10.45 -5.18 -0.62
CA HIS A 144 -11.39 -6.00 -1.37
C HIS A 144 -12.33 -6.81 -0.48
N LEU A 145 -11.81 -7.42 0.59
CA LEU A 145 -12.59 -8.19 1.57
C LEU A 145 -13.61 -7.33 2.32
N ASN A 146 -13.30 -6.05 2.57
CA ASN A 146 -14.15 -5.15 3.35
C ASN A 146 -15.07 -4.27 2.51
N HIS A 147 -14.74 -4.03 1.23
CA HIS A 147 -15.45 -3.05 0.39
C HIS A 147 -15.91 -3.60 -0.98
N HIS A 148 -15.90 -4.93 -1.18
CA HIS A 148 -16.31 -5.58 -2.43
C HIS A 148 -15.40 -5.25 -3.64
N ASP A 149 -15.70 -5.83 -4.80
CA ASP A 149 -14.97 -5.58 -6.06
C ASP A 149 -15.00 -4.07 -6.40
N GLU A 150 -16.14 -3.41 -6.18
CA GLU A 150 -16.29 -1.98 -6.48
C GLU A 150 -15.46 -1.09 -5.54
N GLY A 151 -15.29 -1.48 -4.28
CA GLY A 151 -14.39 -0.80 -3.35
C GLY A 151 -12.93 -0.92 -3.77
N LEU A 152 -12.49 -2.10 -4.21
CA LEU A 152 -11.13 -2.27 -4.74
C LEU A 152 -10.91 -1.43 -6.01
N LYS A 153 -11.88 -1.39 -6.91
CA LYS A 153 -11.83 -0.54 -8.12
C LYS A 153 -11.80 0.95 -7.79
N LEU A 154 -12.60 1.39 -6.81
CA LEU A 154 -12.60 2.76 -6.32
C LEU A 154 -11.23 3.12 -5.74
N PHE A 155 -10.69 2.29 -4.87
CA PHE A 155 -9.36 2.43 -4.29
C PHE A 155 -8.28 2.61 -5.36
N LEU A 156 -8.19 1.68 -6.32
CA LEU A 156 -7.20 1.74 -7.40
C LEU A 156 -7.38 3.00 -8.28
N ARG A 157 -8.62 3.37 -8.60
CA ARG A 157 -8.92 4.57 -9.41
C ARG A 157 -8.52 5.86 -8.70
N SER A 158 -8.89 6.01 -7.43
CA SER A 158 -8.58 7.20 -6.63
C SER A 158 -7.07 7.40 -6.49
N LEU A 159 -6.32 6.33 -6.19
CA LEU A 159 -4.86 6.41 -6.09
C LEU A 159 -4.19 6.61 -7.44
N THR A 160 -4.73 6.02 -8.53
CA THR A 160 -4.22 6.29 -9.88
C THR A 160 -4.33 7.77 -10.25
N HIS A 161 -5.46 8.42 -9.91
CA HIS A 161 -5.66 9.83 -10.18
C HIS A 161 -4.64 10.75 -9.49
N LEU A 162 -4.19 10.35 -8.30
CA LEU A 162 -3.25 11.12 -7.47
C LEU A 162 -1.78 10.72 -7.65
N SER A 163 -1.45 9.82 -8.58
CA SER A 163 -0.09 9.30 -8.75
C SER A 163 0.47 9.50 -10.15
N GLU A 164 1.74 9.86 -10.24
CA GLU A 164 2.52 9.66 -11.47
C GLU A 164 2.85 8.17 -11.64
N LEU A 165 3.34 7.51 -10.58
CA LEU A 165 3.63 6.08 -10.53
C LEU A 165 2.78 5.39 -9.45
N LEU A 166 2.05 4.35 -9.81
CA LEU A 166 1.34 3.49 -8.85
C LEU A 166 2.07 2.17 -8.68
N VAL A 167 2.39 1.81 -7.44
CA VAL A 167 3.04 0.54 -7.07
C VAL A 167 2.04 -0.33 -6.32
N VAL A 168 1.80 -1.55 -6.81
CA VAL A 168 0.81 -2.47 -6.22
C VAL A 168 1.45 -3.83 -6.00
N GLU A 169 1.37 -4.35 -4.76
CA GLU A 169 1.70 -5.75 -4.43
C GLU A 169 0.39 -6.49 -4.09
N PRO A 170 -0.33 -7.04 -5.09
CA PRO A 170 -1.57 -7.74 -4.84
C PRO A 170 -1.33 -9.08 -4.13
N GLN A 171 -2.22 -9.44 -3.20
CA GLN A 171 -2.16 -10.76 -2.58
C GLN A 171 -2.97 -11.78 -3.40
N PRO A 172 -2.47 -13.01 -3.58
CA PRO A 172 -3.18 -14.05 -4.32
C PRO A 172 -4.43 -14.53 -3.57
N TRP A 173 -5.39 -15.13 -4.28
CA TRP A 173 -6.66 -15.62 -3.71
C TRP A 173 -6.48 -16.59 -2.53
N LYS A 174 -5.39 -17.37 -2.51
CA LYS A 174 -5.06 -18.25 -1.38
C LYS A 174 -4.91 -17.48 -0.06
N CYS A 175 -4.49 -16.22 -0.10
CA CYS A 175 -4.44 -15.34 1.08
C CYS A 175 -5.84 -14.97 1.57
N TYR A 176 -6.78 -14.68 0.65
CA TYR A 176 -8.17 -14.37 0.98
C TYR A 176 -8.82 -15.54 1.74
N GLN A 177 -8.69 -16.75 1.21
CA GLN A 177 -9.23 -17.96 1.84
C GLN A 177 -8.65 -18.22 3.24
N ARG A 178 -7.35 -17.91 3.43
CA ARG A 178 -6.69 -18.04 4.74
C ARG A 178 -7.17 -16.99 5.73
N ALA A 179 -7.35 -15.75 5.29
CA ALA A 179 -7.88 -14.67 6.11
C ALA A 179 -9.30 -14.99 6.58
N GLU A 180 -10.20 -15.33 5.65
CA GLU A 180 -11.59 -15.73 5.96
C GLU A 180 -11.64 -16.93 6.90
N LYS A 181 -10.81 -17.96 6.68
CA LYS A 181 -10.76 -19.12 7.59
C LYS A 181 -10.32 -18.76 9.01
N ARG A 182 -9.38 -17.82 9.17
CA ARG A 182 -8.92 -17.36 10.49
C ARG A 182 -9.99 -16.56 11.19
N LEU A 183 -10.60 -15.59 10.49
CA LEU A 183 -11.67 -14.78 11.04
C LEU A 183 -12.88 -15.64 11.46
N LYS A 184 -13.27 -16.61 10.62
CA LYS A 184 -14.33 -17.58 10.91
C LYS A 184 -14.07 -18.42 12.15
N LYS A 185 -12.82 -18.82 12.40
CA LYS A 185 -12.45 -19.54 13.63
C LYS A 185 -12.55 -18.65 14.87
N ALA A 186 -12.33 -17.35 14.72
CA ALA A 186 -12.49 -16.38 15.80
C ALA A 186 -13.95 -15.98 16.05
N GLY A 187 -14.90 -16.48 15.26
CA GLY A 187 -16.34 -16.24 15.42
C GLY A 187 -16.92 -15.15 14.51
N GLU A 188 -16.13 -14.62 13.57
CA GLU A 188 -16.52 -13.53 12.67
C GLU A 188 -16.31 -13.93 11.20
N VAL A 189 -16.88 -13.21 10.25
CA VAL A 189 -16.69 -13.48 8.81
C VAL A 189 -16.51 -12.17 8.07
N PHE A 190 -15.90 -12.22 6.88
CA PHE A 190 -15.99 -11.13 5.93
C PHE A 190 -17.36 -11.19 5.25
N PRO A 191 -18.30 -10.26 5.54
CA PRO A 191 -19.69 -10.38 5.07
C PRO A 191 -19.79 -10.47 3.54
N LEU A 192 -18.88 -9.80 2.83
CA LEU A 192 -18.84 -9.69 1.37
C LEU A 192 -18.02 -10.80 0.70
N PHE A 193 -17.37 -11.69 1.44
CA PHE A 193 -16.44 -12.69 0.88
C PHE A 193 -17.09 -13.58 -0.19
N LEU A 194 -18.33 -13.99 0.05
CA LEU A 194 -19.09 -14.84 -0.88
C LEU A 194 -19.63 -14.06 -2.09
N GLU A 195 -19.62 -12.73 -2.05
CA GLU A 195 -20.13 -11.84 -3.10
C GLU A 195 -19.02 -11.36 -4.06
N LEU A 196 -17.75 -11.53 -3.70
CA LEU A 196 -16.61 -11.13 -4.54
C LEU A 196 -16.66 -11.85 -5.89
N LYS A 197 -16.41 -11.12 -6.98
CA LYS A 197 -16.36 -11.66 -8.34
C LYS A 197 -14.93 -11.89 -8.79
N TRP A 198 -14.00 -11.00 -8.41
CA TRP A 198 -12.57 -11.17 -8.66
C TRP A 198 -12.01 -12.16 -7.63
N ARG A 199 -11.76 -13.40 -8.05
CA ARG A 199 -11.40 -14.51 -7.14
C ARG A 199 -10.03 -15.08 -7.45
N SER A 200 -10.01 -16.28 -8.04
CA SER A 200 -8.79 -17.05 -8.31
C SER A 200 -7.79 -16.32 -9.21
N ASP A 201 -8.26 -15.35 -9.98
CA ASP A 201 -7.49 -14.53 -10.91
C ASP A 201 -7.42 -13.05 -10.49
N VAL A 202 -7.65 -12.72 -9.22
CA VAL A 202 -7.70 -11.33 -8.71
C VAL A 202 -6.48 -10.49 -9.12
N GLU A 203 -5.28 -11.07 -9.14
CA GLU A 203 -4.06 -10.40 -9.59
C GLU A 203 -4.18 -9.96 -11.07
N LYS A 204 -4.67 -10.85 -11.92
CA LYS A 204 -4.91 -10.57 -13.34
C LYS A 204 -6.03 -9.55 -13.55
N GLN A 205 -7.06 -9.59 -12.71
CA GLN A 205 -8.17 -8.62 -12.79
C GLN A 205 -7.70 -7.21 -12.41
N ILE A 206 -6.83 -7.08 -11.41
CA ILE A 206 -6.19 -5.80 -11.04
C ILE A 206 -5.34 -5.28 -12.21
N ASP A 207 -4.51 -6.13 -12.82
CA ASP A 207 -3.73 -5.75 -14.01
C ASP A 207 -4.63 -5.27 -15.15
N ILE A 208 -5.65 -6.05 -15.52
CA ILE A 208 -6.61 -5.71 -16.58
C ILE A 208 -7.29 -4.37 -16.28
N TYR A 209 -7.72 -4.14 -15.05
CA TYR A 209 -8.41 -2.90 -14.70
C TYR A 209 -7.47 -1.69 -14.78
N LEU A 210 -6.23 -1.82 -14.27
CA LEU A 210 -5.23 -0.75 -14.38
C LEU A 210 -4.87 -0.45 -15.84
N GLU A 211 -4.65 -1.48 -16.65
CA GLU A 211 -4.18 -1.31 -18.02
C GLU A 211 -5.29 -0.92 -19.00
N GLN A 212 -6.47 -1.55 -18.91
CA GLN A 212 -7.54 -1.39 -19.90
C GLN A 212 -8.59 -0.35 -19.48
N THR A 213 -8.78 -0.13 -18.18
CA THR A 213 -9.81 0.80 -17.67
C THR A 213 -9.22 2.12 -17.19
N LEU A 214 -8.05 2.08 -16.55
CA LEU A 214 -7.38 3.27 -16.00
C LEU A 214 -6.23 3.78 -16.88
N ASP A 215 -6.04 3.20 -18.07
CA ASP A 215 -5.06 3.59 -19.10
C ASP A 215 -3.62 3.71 -18.56
N ARG A 216 -3.24 2.77 -17.69
CA ARG A 216 -1.87 2.68 -17.18
C ARG A 216 -1.07 1.64 -17.95
N ARG A 217 0.24 1.81 -18.04
CA ARG A 217 1.17 0.82 -18.56
C ARG A 217 1.91 0.16 -17.40
N LYS A 218 1.95 -1.18 -17.38
CA LYS A 218 2.85 -1.90 -16.47
C LYS A 218 4.32 -1.69 -16.92
N MET A 219 5.08 -0.99 -16.09
CA MET A 219 6.49 -0.64 -16.35
C MET A 219 7.45 -1.71 -15.84
N PHE A 220 7.10 -2.36 -14.74
CA PHE A 220 7.93 -3.37 -14.09
C PHE A 220 7.07 -4.35 -13.29
N GLU A 221 7.57 -5.57 -13.18
CA GLU A 221 7.03 -6.62 -12.33
C GLU A 221 8.20 -7.35 -11.65
N SER A 222 8.18 -7.43 -10.33
CA SER A 222 9.22 -8.13 -9.57
C SER A 222 9.15 -9.64 -9.78
N THR A 223 10.25 -10.33 -9.45
CA THR A 223 10.17 -11.78 -9.22
C THR A 223 9.20 -12.08 -8.07
N PRO A 224 8.54 -13.26 -8.08
CA PRO A 224 7.61 -13.62 -7.01
C PRO A 224 8.33 -13.79 -5.67
N THR A 225 7.74 -13.25 -4.60
CA THR A 225 8.12 -13.54 -3.22
C THR A 225 7.90 -15.03 -2.89
N LYS A 226 8.37 -15.48 -1.71
CA LYS A 226 8.03 -16.80 -1.14
C LYS A 226 6.52 -17.06 -1.03
N TRP A 227 5.71 -16.00 -0.98
CA TRP A 227 4.25 -16.04 -0.93
C TRP A 227 3.58 -15.94 -2.30
N GLN A 228 4.36 -16.02 -3.39
CA GLN A 228 3.94 -15.87 -4.78
C GLN A 228 3.34 -14.50 -5.12
N ARG A 229 3.64 -13.47 -4.30
CA ARG A 229 3.27 -12.08 -4.58
C ARG A 229 4.32 -11.43 -5.45
N ARG A 230 3.91 -10.58 -6.40
CA ARG A 230 4.78 -9.74 -7.21
C ARG A 230 4.48 -8.28 -6.89
N ILE A 231 5.50 -7.43 -7.02
CA ILE A 231 5.36 -5.98 -6.93
C ILE A 231 5.30 -5.44 -8.36
N CYS A 232 4.19 -4.82 -8.71
CA CYS A 232 3.91 -4.29 -10.04
C CYS A 232 3.93 -2.76 -10.01
N PHE A 233 4.53 -2.16 -11.04
CA PHE A 233 4.67 -0.71 -11.17
C PHE A 233 3.92 -0.24 -12.41
N PHE A 234 3.06 0.76 -12.25
CA PHE A 234 2.16 1.25 -13.30
C PHE A 234 2.28 2.76 -13.46
N ARG A 235 2.44 3.23 -14.70
CA ARG A 235 2.50 4.65 -15.07
C ARG A 235 1.54 4.95 -16.20
#